data_AF-A0AAD7P1W7-F1
#
_entry.id   AF-A0AAD7P1W7-F1
#
_cell.length_a   1.000
_cell.length_b   1.000
_cell.length_c   1.000
_cell.angle_alpha   90.00
_cell.angle_beta   90.00
_cell.angle_gamma   90.00
#
_symmetry.space_group_name_H-M   'P 1'
#
loop_
_entity.id
_entity.type
_entity.pdbx_description
1 polymer ?
#
loop_
_entity_poly.entity_id
_entity_poly.type
_entity_poly.pdbx_seq_one_letter_code
_entity_poly.pdbx_strand_id
1 'polypeptide(L)'
;MEHAGTTLSIYDVPWEDLELTRQENRLDLYDVLRQLHAAGVVHGDVAARNILRRPSGAFCLVDFDRSSLNHVCPGPACEELAQLRRNLGLEAV
;
A
#
# COMPACT_ATOMS: atom_id res chain seq x y z
N MET A 1 -23.88 -7.38 9.80
CA MET A 1 -22.51 -6.91 10.09
C MET A 1 -21.65 -7.35 8.92
N GLU A 2 -21.42 -6.46 7.96
CA GLU A 2 -20.51 -6.72 6.85
C GLU A 2 -19.08 -6.58 7.37
N HIS A 3 -18.34 -7.68 7.40
CA HIS A 3 -16.92 -7.64 7.71
C HIS A 3 -16.22 -6.94 6.54
N ALA A 4 -15.65 -5.77 6.79
CA ALA A 4 -14.94 -4.95 5.82
C ALA A 4 -13.61 -5.61 5.46
N GLY A 5 -13.65 -6.58 4.55
CA GLY A 5 -12.47 -7.26 4.03
C GLY A 5 -11.95 -8.39 4.91
N THR A 6 -11.25 -9.32 4.28
CA THR A 6 -10.51 -10.38 4.95
C THR A 6 -9.05 -9.97 4.97
N THR A 7 -8.41 -10.04 6.14
CA THR A 7 -6.97 -9.81 6.28
C THR A 7 -6.21 -10.76 5.36
N LEU A 8 -5.32 -10.24 4.50
CA LEU A 8 -4.57 -11.09 3.56
C LEU A 8 -3.55 -12.01 4.25
N SER A 9 -3.17 -11.74 5.51
CA SER A 9 -2.51 -12.70 6.40
C SER A 9 -2.37 -12.14 7.82
N ILE A 10 -2.45 -13.02 8.83
CA ILE A 10 -2.16 -12.73 10.25
C ILE A 10 -0.64 -12.64 10.56
N TYR A 11 0.22 -12.68 9.54
CA TYR A 11 1.68 -12.66 9.64
C TYR A 11 2.27 -11.74 8.55
N ASP A 12 3.46 -11.16 8.79
CA ASP A 12 4.28 -10.48 7.77
C ASP A 12 4.62 -11.50 6.67
N VAL A 13 3.72 -11.64 5.70
CA VAL A 13 3.96 -12.49 4.54
C VAL A 13 4.87 -11.74 3.56
N PRO A 14 5.73 -12.46 2.84
CA PRO A 14 6.44 -11.90 1.70
C PRO A 14 5.48 -11.21 0.73
N TRP A 15 5.90 -10.11 0.10
CA TRP A 15 5.11 -9.38 -0.89
C TRP A 15 4.64 -10.26 -2.07
N GLU A 16 5.36 -11.35 -2.32
CA GLU A 16 5.05 -12.39 -3.31
C GLU A 16 3.72 -13.11 -3.04
N ASP A 17 3.29 -13.20 -1.78
CA ASP A 17 2.08 -13.92 -1.37
C ASP A 17 0.81 -13.05 -1.44
N LEU A 18 0.92 -11.74 -1.69
CA LEU A 18 -0.20 -10.80 -1.79
C LEU A 18 -1.00 -10.90 -3.12
N GLU A 19 -0.87 -12.01 -3.86
CA GLU A 19 -1.39 -12.16 -5.22
C GLU A 19 -0.97 -11.01 -6.16
N LEU A 20 0.20 -10.40 -5.93
CA LEU A 20 0.77 -9.30 -6.73
C LEU A 20 1.43 -9.80 -8.03
N THR A 21 1.14 -11.05 -8.43
CA THR A 21 1.67 -11.68 -9.66
C THR A 21 1.35 -10.88 -10.91
N ARG A 22 0.20 -10.18 -10.92
CA ARG A 22 -0.18 -9.26 -12.00
C ARG A 22 0.40 -7.86 -11.76
N GLN A 23 0.89 -7.25 -12.84
CA GLN A 23 1.41 -5.88 -12.79
C GLN A 23 0.33 -4.86 -12.44
N GLU A 24 -0.92 -5.08 -12.86
CA GLU A 24 -2.07 -4.22 -12.51
C GLU A 24 -2.25 -4.10 -10.99
N ASN A 25 -2.20 -5.21 -10.25
CA ASN A 25 -2.36 -5.19 -8.80
C ASN A 25 -1.26 -4.37 -8.10
N ARG A 26 -0.03 -4.43 -8.63
CA ARG A 26 1.10 -3.64 -8.11
C ARG A 26 0.90 -2.15 -8.36
N LEU A 27 0.40 -1.79 -9.54
CA LEU A 27 0.09 -0.41 -9.88
C LEU A 27 -1.07 0.13 -9.03
N ASP A 28 -2.13 -0.66 -8.85
CA ASP A 28 -3.29 -0.30 -8.03
C ASP A 28 -2.88 -0.01 -6.58
N LEU A 29 -2.06 -0.88 -5.99
CA LEU A 29 -1.55 -0.69 -4.64
C LEU A 29 -0.65 0.56 -4.52
N TYR A 30 0.18 0.81 -5.53
CA TYR A 30 0.99 2.03 -5.59
C TYR A 30 0.10 3.27 -5.65
N ASP A 31 -0.97 3.24 -6.45
CA ASP A 31 -1.92 4.33 -6.57
C ASP A 31 -2.75 4.55 -5.31
N VAL A 32 -3.04 3.52 -4.51
CA VAL A 32 -3.66 3.67 -3.18
C VAL A 32 -2.76 4.52 -2.27
N LEU A 33 -1.46 4.26 -2.23
CA LEU A 33 -0.53 5.05 -1.42
C LEU A 33 -0.39 6.49 -1.95
N ARG A 34 -0.37 6.67 -3.28
CA ARG A 34 -0.36 8.01 -3.89
C ARG A 34 -1.60 8.82 -3.54
N GLN A 35 -2.77 8.19 -3.51
CA GLN A 35 -4.02 8.85 -3.11
C GLN A 35 -3.98 9.28 -1.64
N LEU A 36 -3.43 8.44 -0.76
CA LEU A 36 -3.23 8.78 0.65
C LEU A 36 -2.31 10.01 0.80
N HIS A 37 -1.20 10.04 0.05
CA HIS A 37 -0.28 11.17 0.01
C HIS A 37 -0.93 12.44 -0.55
N ALA A 38 -1.76 12.32 -1.58
CA ALA A 38 -2.52 13.45 -2.15
C ALA A 38 -3.54 14.02 -1.15
N ALA A 39 -4.04 13.21 -0.23
CA ALA A 39 -4.89 13.64 0.88
C ALA A 39 -4.10 14.27 2.05
N GLY A 40 -2.78 14.43 1.91
CA GLY A 40 -1.92 15.04 2.91
C GLY A 40 -1.53 14.08 4.05
N VAL A 41 -1.57 12.77 3.80
CA VAL A 41 -1.25 11.74 4.80
C VAL A 41 -0.06 10.91 4.34
N VAL A 42 0.91 10.68 5.23
CA VAL A 42 1.96 9.67 5.07
C VAL A 42 1.66 8.54 6.04
N HIS A 43 1.81 7.27 5.62
CA HIS A 43 1.35 6.13 6.42
C HIS A 43 2.33 5.77 7.56
N GLY A 44 3.63 5.80 7.27
CA GLY A 44 4.73 5.48 8.19
C GLY A 44 5.04 3.99 8.38
N ASP A 45 4.26 3.08 7.77
CA ASP A 45 4.41 1.62 7.94
C ASP A 45 3.76 0.81 6.81
N VAL A 46 4.15 1.10 5.57
CA VAL A 46 3.62 0.39 4.40
C VAL A 46 4.29 -0.98 4.27
N ALA A 47 3.68 -1.96 4.93
CA ALA A 47 4.09 -3.36 4.93
C ALA A 47 2.97 -4.28 4.46
N ALA A 48 3.31 -5.49 4.00
CA ALA A 48 2.35 -6.48 3.51
C ALA A 48 1.22 -6.78 4.51
N ARG A 49 1.54 -6.87 5.81
CA ARG A 49 0.56 -7.07 6.90
C ARG A 49 -0.50 -5.95 7.00
N ASN A 50 -0.16 -4.75 6.53
CA ASN A 50 -1.01 -3.56 6.59
C ASN A 50 -1.76 -3.32 5.27
N ILE A 51 -1.69 -4.27 4.33
CA ILE A 51 -2.39 -4.21 3.05
C ILE A 51 -3.46 -5.29 3.05
N LEU A 52 -4.71 -4.86 2.86
CA LEU A 52 -5.84 -5.78 2.71
C LEU A 52 -6.36 -5.75 1.28
N ARG A 53 -6.92 -6.87 0.85
CA ARG A 53 -7.68 -6.97 -0.40
C ARG A 53 -9.15 -7.16 -0.07
N ARG A 54 -9.97 -6.23 -0.55
CA ARG A 54 -11.42 -6.27 -0.39
C ARG A 54 -12.00 -7.38 -1.28
N PRO A 55 -13.20 -7.88 -0.99
CA PRO A 55 -13.90 -8.83 -1.86
C PRO A 55 -14.11 -8.32 -3.30
N SER A 56 -14.15 -6.99 -3.48
CA SER A 56 -14.20 -6.35 -4.81
C SER A 56 -12.89 -6.46 -5.60
N GLY A 57 -11.82 -6.94 -4.97
CA GLY A 57 -10.47 -7.02 -5.54
C GLY A 57 -9.61 -5.78 -5.28
N ALA A 58 -10.18 -4.69 -4.75
CA ALA A 58 -9.46 -3.45 -4.46
C ALA A 58 -8.57 -3.57 -3.22
N PHE A 59 -7.42 -2.89 -3.23
CA PHE A 59 -6.51 -2.82 -2.09
C PHE A 59 -6.89 -1.69 -1.13
N CYS A 60 -6.61 -1.87 0.15
CA CYS A 60 -6.65 -0.80 1.14
C CYS A 60 -5.51 -0.93 2.16
N LEU A 61 -5.00 0.21 2.59
CA LEU A 61 -4.05 0.33 3.69
C LEU A 61 -4.79 0.42 5.03
N VAL A 62 -4.26 -0.25 6.04
CA VAL A 62 -4.77 -0.25 7.42
C VAL A 62 -3.63 0.00 8.40
N ASP A 63 -3.98 0.24 9.67
CA ASP A 63 -3.02 0.52 10.75
C ASP A 63 -2.28 1.86 10.57
N PHE A 64 -2.95 2.94 10.95
CA PHE A 64 -2.46 4.32 10.83
C PHE A 64 -1.71 4.81 12.08
N ASP A 65 -1.27 3.90 12.96
CA ASP A 65 -0.64 4.27 14.24
C ASP A 65 0.68 5.05 14.05
N ARG A 66 1.35 4.87 12.90
CA ARG A 66 2.57 5.60 12.51
C ARG A 66 2.34 6.73 11.52
N SER A 67 1.08 7.03 11.21
CA SER A 67 0.75 8.01 10.20
C SER A 67 0.92 9.44 10.69
N SER A 68 1.22 10.35 9.76
CA SER A 68 1.22 11.78 10.05
C SER A 68 0.44 12.57 8.99
N LEU A 69 -0.14 13.67 9.44
CA LEU A 69 -0.97 14.57 8.64
C LEU A 69 -0.15 15.76 8.12
N ASN A 70 -0.73 16.51 7.19
CA ASN A 70 -0.11 17.66 6.53
C ASN A 70 1.15 17.31 5.71
N HIS A 71 1.23 16.07 5.25
CA HIS A 71 2.28 15.63 4.34
C HIS A 71 2.16 16.36 3.00
N VAL A 72 3.22 17.04 2.56
CA VAL A 72 3.32 17.59 1.21
C VAL A 72 4.20 16.65 0.40
N CYS A 73 3.57 15.79 -0.40
CA CYS A 73 4.28 14.74 -1.12
C CYS A 73 5.18 15.33 -2.22
N PRO A 74 6.51 15.09 -2.19
CA PRO A 74 7.42 15.51 -3.26
C PRO A 74 7.36 14.57 -4.49
N GLY A 75 6.34 13.70 -4.56
CA GLY A 75 6.16 12.76 -5.66
C GLY A 75 7.24 11.68 -5.67
N PRO A 76 7.97 11.46 -6.79
CA PRO A 76 8.98 10.40 -6.89
C PRO A 76 10.11 10.46 -5.84
N ALA A 77 10.39 11.63 -5.26
CA ALA A 77 11.39 11.80 -4.22
C ALA A 77 10.86 11.44 -2.80
N CYS A 78 9.58 11.07 -2.67
CA CYS A 78 9.01 10.68 -1.38
C CYS A 78 9.54 9.31 -0.97
N GLU A 79 10.17 9.23 0.19
CA GLU A 79 10.82 8.00 0.67
C GLU A 79 9.85 6.83 0.77
N GLU A 80 8.64 7.06 1.27
CA GLU A 80 7.61 6.01 1.40
C GLU A 80 7.13 5.49 0.03
N LEU A 81 6.93 6.39 -0.96
CA LEU A 81 6.61 5.97 -2.33
C LEU A 81 7.76 5.19 -2.97
N ALA A 82 9.00 5.64 -2.76
CA ALA A 82 10.18 4.99 -3.30
C ALA A 82 10.38 3.58 -2.68
N GLN A 83 10.13 3.45 -1.38
CA GLN A 83 10.15 2.17 -0.68
C GLN A 83 9.10 1.21 -1.24
N LEU A 84 7.84 1.65 -1.36
CA LEU A 84 6.78 0.82 -1.92
C LEU A 84 7.10 0.42 -3.36
N ARG A 85 7.59 1.35 -4.18
CA ARG A 85 7.96 1.08 -5.58
C ARG A 85 9.00 -0.03 -5.70
N ARG A 86 10.02 -0.03 -4.83
CA ARG A 86 11.04 -1.09 -4.73
C ARG A 86 10.43 -2.44 -4.34
N ASN A 87 9.62 -2.45 -3.27
CA ASN A 87 8.98 -3.67 -2.78
C ASN A 87 8.05 -4.32 -3.82
N LEU A 88 7.43 -3.50 -4.68
CA LEU A 88 6.56 -3.97 -5.76
C LEU A 88 7.32 -4.31 -7.06
N GLY A 89 8.64 -4.10 -7.12
CA GLY A 89 9.41 -4.32 -8.34
C GLY A 89 8.94 -3.45 -9.51
N LEU A 90 8.54 -2.20 -9.23
CA LEU A 90 8.08 -1.22 -10.22
C LEU A 90 9.21 -0.27 -10.68
N GLU A 91 10.47 -0.60 -10.39
CA GLU A 91 11.61 0.14 -10.92
C GLU A 91 11.60 0.06 -12.46
N ALA A 92 11.96 1.16 -13.11
CA ALA A 92 11.84 1.29 -14.56
C ALA A 92 12.59 0.16 -15.29
N VAL A 93 11.88 -0.53 -16.19
CA VAL A 93 12.48 -1.27 -17.30
C VAL A 93 12.98 -0.26 -18.33
#